data_AF-A0A3C0NMK1-F1
#
_entry.id   AF-A0A3C0NMK1-F1
#
_cell.length_a   1.000
_cell.length_b   1.000
_cell.length_c   1.000
_cell.angle_alpha   90.00
_cell.angle_beta   90.00
_cell.angle_gamma   90.00
#
_symmetry.space_group_name_H-M   'P 1'
#
loop_
_entity.id
_entity.type
_entity.pdbx_description
1 polymer ?
#
loop_
_entity_poly.entity_id
_entity_poly.type
_entity_poly.pdbx_seq_one_letter_code
_entity_poly.pdbx_strand_id
1 'polypeptide(L)'
;MAQRTIHYLIGEDLIGLGIRDADRFRIGNVLPDAIEDLVFRPLTHYQVDTEIDGKSVRFSDFERFRREFAPLVETDDLYLGYYMHLVEDACYRIFWHKVRLFERNMTREKVAVLHNDYHLLNAYIVSRYHIRDELIWPEGFESEPVNRIYPFLLEDFLAEMRGDFTERPEGKTVYMTETLLEDFLSDAMDVCRDALRRILAGGEPLDPLSLTW
;
A
#
# COMPACT_ATOMS: atom_id res chain seq x y z
N MET A 1 -0.84 11.36 3.13
CA MET A 1 0.24 10.36 2.98
C MET A 1 0.59 10.22 1.50
N ALA A 2 1.85 9.96 1.14
CA ALA A 2 2.33 10.27 -0.21
C ALA A 2 2.32 9.08 -1.21
N GLN A 3 2.14 7.84 -0.74
CA GLN A 3 2.12 6.64 -1.59
C GLN A 3 0.72 6.12 -1.91
N ARG A 4 -0.34 6.69 -1.33
CA ARG A 4 -1.71 6.18 -1.48
C ARG A 4 -2.22 6.07 -2.92
N THR A 5 -1.78 6.93 -3.83
CA THR A 5 -2.12 6.82 -5.27
C THR A 5 -1.42 5.65 -5.96
N ILE A 6 -0.22 5.28 -5.51
CA ILE A 6 0.51 4.11 -5.98
C ILE A 6 -0.22 2.84 -5.53
N HIS A 7 -0.59 2.79 -4.24
CA HIS A 7 -1.43 1.71 -3.70
C HIS A 7 -2.71 1.55 -4.52
N TYR A 8 -3.42 2.65 -4.75
CA TYR A 8 -4.63 2.66 -5.57
C TYR A 8 -4.39 2.14 -6.98
N LEU A 9 -3.33 2.60 -7.67
CA LEU A 9 -2.99 2.15 -9.02
C LEU A 9 -2.74 0.64 -9.08
N ILE A 10 -1.94 0.11 -8.16
CA ILE A 10 -1.69 -1.35 -8.08
C ILE A 10 -2.99 -2.07 -7.78
N GLY A 11 -3.85 -1.50 -6.93
CA GLY A 11 -5.19 -2.03 -6.69
C GLY A 11 -6.04 -2.14 -7.95
N GLU A 12 -6.08 -1.09 -8.78
CA GLU A 12 -6.81 -1.09 -10.04
C GLU A 12 -6.32 -2.18 -11.00
N ASP A 13 -5.01 -2.44 -11.04
CA ASP A 13 -4.45 -3.54 -11.83
C ASP A 13 -4.94 -4.91 -11.36
N LEU A 14 -5.09 -5.09 -10.05
CA LEU A 14 -5.51 -6.35 -9.44
C LEU A 14 -7.01 -6.64 -9.59
N ILE A 15 -7.86 -5.62 -9.65
CA ILE A 15 -9.32 -5.79 -9.76
C ILE A 15 -9.72 -6.63 -10.97
N GLY A 16 -8.98 -6.54 -12.08
CA GLY A 16 -9.21 -7.33 -13.29
C GLY A 16 -8.94 -8.83 -13.15
N LEU A 17 -8.46 -9.31 -12.00
CA LEU A 17 -7.94 -10.67 -11.80
C LEU A 17 -8.82 -11.57 -10.93
N GLY A 18 -10.09 -11.22 -10.73
CA GLY A 18 -11.07 -12.05 -10.02
C GLY A 18 -11.52 -11.51 -8.66
N ILE A 19 -11.31 -10.22 -8.41
CA ILE A 19 -11.94 -9.49 -7.29
C ILE A 19 -13.47 -9.48 -7.53
N ARG A 20 -14.24 -9.76 -6.48
CA ARG A 20 -15.71 -9.89 -6.50
C ARG A 20 -16.41 -8.56 -6.28
N ASP A 21 -15.86 -7.74 -5.38
CA ASP A 21 -16.35 -6.42 -5.01
C ASP A 21 -15.18 -5.42 -5.10
N ALA A 22 -15.14 -4.71 -6.24
CA ALA A 22 -14.10 -3.75 -6.53
C ALA A 22 -14.09 -2.56 -5.55
N ASP A 23 -15.26 -2.13 -5.08
CA ASP A 23 -15.38 -0.95 -4.23
C ASP A 23 -14.86 -1.26 -2.83
N ARG A 24 -15.22 -2.42 -2.27
CA ARG A 24 -14.64 -2.90 -1.01
C ARG A 24 -13.14 -3.12 -1.13
N PHE A 25 -12.67 -3.70 -2.23
CA PHE A 25 -11.25 -3.92 -2.47
C PHE A 25 -10.44 -2.62 -2.47
N ARG A 26 -10.91 -1.60 -3.20
CA ARG A 26 -10.25 -0.28 -3.25
C ARG A 26 -10.09 0.32 -1.87
N ILE A 27 -11.14 0.29 -1.06
CA ILE A 27 -11.09 0.80 0.32
C ILE A 27 -10.07 0.00 1.12
N GLY A 28 -10.15 -1.33 1.08
CA GLY A 28 -9.21 -2.21 1.77
C GLY A 28 -7.75 -1.88 1.44
N ASN A 29 -7.46 -1.68 0.16
CA ASN A 29 -6.12 -1.47 -0.36
C ASN A 29 -5.50 -0.11 0.02
N VAL A 30 -6.30 0.89 0.38
CA VAL A 30 -5.78 2.18 0.87
C VAL A 30 -5.97 2.38 2.36
N LEU A 31 -6.75 1.51 3.02
CA LEU A 31 -7.13 1.67 4.42
C LEU A 31 -5.95 1.76 5.41
N PRO A 32 -4.85 1.00 5.27
CA PRO A 32 -3.75 1.06 6.24
C PRO A 32 -3.11 2.45 6.40
N ASP A 33 -3.24 3.29 5.36
CA ASP A 33 -2.75 4.68 5.31
C ASP A 33 -3.74 5.70 5.92
N ALA A 34 -4.97 5.29 6.23
CA ALA A 34 -6.02 6.15 6.79
C ALA A 34 -5.87 6.34 8.32
N ILE A 35 -4.69 6.77 8.74
CA ILE A 35 -4.31 6.98 10.14
C ILE A 35 -4.02 8.46 10.44
N GLU A 36 -4.32 8.90 11.66
CA GLU A 36 -4.05 10.27 12.11
C GLU A 36 -2.56 10.49 12.45
N ASP A 37 -1.99 9.56 13.21
CA ASP A 37 -0.65 9.66 13.77
C ASP A 37 0.23 8.51 13.29
N LEU A 38 1.38 8.88 12.68
CA LEU A 38 2.37 7.94 12.17
C LEU A 38 2.97 7.03 13.25
N VAL A 39 2.80 7.35 14.55
CA VAL A 39 3.15 6.44 15.65
C VAL A 39 2.40 5.11 15.57
N PHE A 40 1.20 5.09 14.96
CA PHE A 40 0.40 3.89 14.75
C PHE A 40 0.69 3.18 13.43
N ARG A 41 1.55 3.73 12.56
CA ARG A 41 1.91 3.08 11.28
C ARG A 41 2.43 1.65 11.48
N PRO A 42 3.30 1.35 12.47
CA PRO A 42 3.73 -0.03 12.70
C PRO A 42 2.57 -0.98 13.03
N LEU A 43 1.51 -0.49 13.68
CA LEU A 43 0.34 -1.29 14.02
C LEU A 43 -0.52 -1.57 12.78
N THR A 44 -0.88 -0.53 12.01
CA THR A 44 -1.75 -0.71 10.82
C THR A 44 -1.05 -1.43 9.68
N HIS A 45 0.27 -1.29 9.55
CA HIS A 45 1.04 -1.95 8.51
C HIS A 45 1.64 -3.30 8.97
N TYR A 46 1.21 -3.82 10.11
CA TYR A 46 1.69 -5.11 10.66
C TYR A 46 3.22 -5.20 10.73
N GLN A 47 3.89 -4.09 11.06
CA GLN A 47 5.35 -4.06 11.10
C GLN A 47 5.88 -4.74 12.36
N VAL A 48 6.78 -5.70 12.16
CA VAL A 48 7.42 -6.46 13.23
C VAL A 48 8.94 -6.40 13.05
N ASP A 49 9.65 -6.27 14.17
CA ASP A 49 11.11 -6.41 14.21
C ASP A 49 11.47 -7.86 14.57
N THR A 50 12.34 -8.46 13.78
CA THR A 50 12.92 -9.79 14.03
C THR A 50 14.45 -9.74 13.87
N GLU A 51 15.13 -10.83 14.21
CA GLU A 51 16.56 -11.01 13.97
C GLU A 51 16.80 -12.11 12.92
N ILE A 52 17.51 -11.75 11.86
CA ILE A 52 17.95 -12.68 10.80
C ILE A 52 19.47 -12.54 10.68
N ASP A 53 20.21 -13.63 10.87
CA ASP A 53 21.67 -13.67 10.82
C ASP A 53 22.35 -12.57 11.66
N GLY A 54 21.85 -12.33 12.87
CA GLY A 54 22.37 -11.33 13.80
C GLY A 54 22.08 -9.87 13.41
N LYS A 55 21.19 -9.64 12.43
CA LYS A 55 20.74 -8.31 12.01
C LYS A 55 19.27 -8.13 12.35
N SER A 56 18.95 -6.98 12.93
CA SER A 56 17.55 -6.57 13.11
C SER A 56 16.94 -6.26 11.75
N VAL A 57 15.86 -6.96 11.43
CA VAL A 57 15.08 -6.81 10.21
C VAL A 57 13.66 -6.44 10.61
N ARG A 58 13.21 -5.29 10.13
CA ARG A 58 11.79 -4.93 10.18
C ARG A 58 11.10 -5.43 8.93
N PHE A 59 9.90 -5.99 9.02
CA PHE A 59 9.10 -6.42 7.88
C PHE A 59 7.60 -6.29 8.18
N SER A 60 6.76 -6.35 7.14
CA SER A 60 5.29 -6.33 7.28
C SER A 60 4.77 -7.77 7.33
N ASP A 61 4.26 -8.21 8.48
CA ASP A 61 3.75 -9.56 8.71
C ASP A 61 2.30 -9.71 8.18
N PHE A 62 2.17 -9.68 6.86
CA PHE A 62 0.86 -9.83 6.19
C PHE A 62 0.25 -11.22 6.37
N GLU A 63 1.06 -12.24 6.70
CA GLU A 63 0.54 -13.56 7.05
C GLU A 63 -0.14 -13.55 8.42
N ARG A 64 0.37 -12.80 9.40
CA ARG A 64 -0.36 -12.58 10.65
C ARG A 64 -1.71 -11.90 10.41
N PHE A 65 -1.76 -10.85 9.58
CA PHE A 65 -3.03 -10.21 9.22
C PHE A 65 -4.01 -11.23 8.62
N ARG A 66 -3.54 -12.02 7.64
CA ARG A 66 -4.33 -13.08 7.00
C ARG A 66 -4.90 -14.08 8.00
N ARG A 67 -4.10 -14.57 8.95
CA ARG A 67 -4.58 -15.49 10.00
C ARG A 67 -5.56 -14.84 10.96
N GLU A 68 -5.33 -13.59 11.34
CA GLU A 68 -6.16 -12.85 12.30
C GLU A 68 -7.57 -12.59 11.75
N PHE A 69 -7.67 -12.29 10.45
CA PHE A 69 -8.94 -12.01 9.78
C PHE A 69 -9.50 -13.18 9.00
N ALA A 70 -8.91 -14.37 9.06
CA ALA A 70 -9.49 -15.55 8.42
C ALA A 70 -10.92 -15.83 8.95
N PRO A 71 -11.89 -16.18 8.10
CA PRO A 71 -11.77 -16.42 6.65
C PRO A 71 -12.02 -15.18 5.77
N LEU A 72 -12.08 -13.97 6.33
CA LEU A 72 -12.47 -12.75 5.63
C LEU A 72 -11.50 -12.36 4.52
N VAL A 73 -10.20 -12.61 4.65
CA VAL A 73 -9.24 -12.36 3.55
C VAL A 73 -9.59 -13.18 2.30
N GLU A 74 -10.15 -14.37 2.46
CA GLU A 74 -10.60 -15.20 1.35
C GLU A 74 -12.04 -14.89 0.89
N THR A 75 -12.89 -14.34 1.76
CA THR A 75 -14.33 -14.21 1.49
C THR A 75 -14.84 -12.79 1.28
N ASP A 76 -14.07 -11.78 1.67
CA ASP A 76 -14.45 -10.37 1.63
C ASP A 76 -13.29 -9.50 1.11
N ASP A 77 -13.56 -8.77 0.03
CA ASP A 77 -12.51 -8.08 -0.70
C ASP A 77 -11.99 -6.83 0.02
N LEU A 78 -12.69 -6.32 1.05
CA LEU A 78 -12.12 -5.30 1.95
C LEU A 78 -10.85 -5.83 2.63
N TYR A 79 -10.89 -7.07 3.11
CA TYR A 79 -9.77 -7.69 3.82
C TYR A 79 -8.71 -8.17 2.84
N LEU A 80 -9.11 -8.64 1.66
CA LEU A 80 -8.19 -8.95 0.58
C LEU A 80 -7.43 -7.70 0.11
N GLY A 81 -8.10 -6.56 -0.04
CA GLY A 81 -7.49 -5.28 -0.36
C GLY A 81 -6.45 -4.88 0.69
N TYR A 82 -6.81 -4.95 1.98
CA TYR A 82 -5.87 -4.66 3.08
C TYR A 82 -4.66 -5.58 3.04
N TYR A 83 -4.87 -6.88 2.81
CA TYR A 83 -3.77 -7.84 2.67
C TYR A 83 -2.84 -7.46 1.50
N MET A 84 -3.41 -7.09 0.34
CA MET A 84 -2.63 -6.69 -0.84
C MET A 84 -1.83 -5.41 -0.61
N HIS A 85 -2.36 -4.44 0.13
CA HIS A 85 -1.60 -3.26 0.56
C HIS A 85 -0.34 -3.67 1.31
N LEU A 86 -0.44 -4.60 2.28
CA LEU A 86 0.71 -5.01 3.09
C LEU A 86 1.78 -5.74 2.25
N VAL A 87 1.37 -6.51 1.24
CA VAL A 87 2.28 -7.17 0.29
C VAL A 87 3.01 -6.12 -0.55
N GLU A 88 2.29 -5.12 -1.06
CA GLU A 88 2.89 -4.02 -1.81
C GLU A 88 3.88 -3.22 -0.95
N ASP A 89 3.53 -2.89 0.29
CA ASP A 89 4.38 -2.13 1.22
C ASP A 89 5.71 -2.90 1.48
N ALA A 90 5.65 -4.24 1.50
CA ALA A 90 6.85 -5.09 1.56
C ALA A 90 7.69 -4.99 0.27
N CYS A 91 7.07 -5.03 -0.91
CA CYS A 91 7.75 -4.83 -2.20
C CYS A 91 8.43 -3.45 -2.26
N TYR A 92 7.72 -2.42 -1.82
CA TYR A 92 8.21 -1.05 -1.78
C TYR A 92 9.46 -0.94 -0.92
N ARG A 93 9.48 -1.55 0.27
CA ARG A 93 10.70 -1.56 1.11
C ARG A 93 11.88 -2.21 0.39
N ILE A 94 11.71 -3.37 -0.23
CA ILE A 94 12.78 -4.01 -1.02
C ILE A 94 13.29 -3.09 -2.13
N PHE A 95 12.38 -2.44 -2.86
CA PHE A 95 12.73 -1.52 -3.94
C PHE A 95 13.66 -0.42 -3.41
N TRP A 96 13.34 0.21 -2.28
CA TRP A 96 14.19 1.24 -1.67
C TRP A 96 15.55 0.74 -1.21
N HIS A 97 15.64 -0.52 -0.78
CA HIS A 97 16.92 -1.16 -0.50
C HIS A 97 17.74 -1.39 -1.77
N LYS A 98 17.11 -1.86 -2.86
CA LYS A 98 17.77 -2.09 -4.16
C LYS A 98 18.33 -0.79 -4.76
N VAL A 99 17.54 0.28 -4.79
CA VAL A 99 17.94 1.57 -5.38
C VAL A 99 18.90 2.36 -4.48
N ARG A 100 19.22 1.84 -3.27
CA ARG A 100 20.15 2.43 -2.29
C ARG A 100 19.81 3.85 -1.86
N LEU A 101 18.59 4.31 -2.10
CA LEU A 101 18.16 5.66 -1.73
C LEU A 101 17.78 5.77 -0.24
N PHE A 102 17.58 4.63 0.45
CA PHE A 102 17.59 4.60 1.91
C PHE A 102 19.04 4.69 2.43
N GLU A 103 19.64 5.87 2.30
CA GLU A 103 20.83 6.19 3.09
C GLU A 103 20.45 6.10 4.58
N ARG A 104 21.35 5.60 5.43
CA ARG A 104 21.17 5.58 6.91
C ARG A 104 20.83 6.96 7.52
N ASN A 105 20.89 8.04 6.73
CA ASN A 105 20.69 9.42 7.12
C ASN A 105 19.58 10.11 6.29
N MET A 106 18.34 9.62 6.40
CA MET A 106 17.17 10.37 5.94
C MET A 106 16.94 11.56 6.88
N THR A 107 17.24 12.77 6.41
CA THR A 107 16.96 14.00 7.15
C THR A 107 15.51 14.43 6.92
N ARG A 108 14.98 15.27 7.82
CA ARG A 108 13.63 15.85 7.66
C ARG A 108 13.45 16.58 6.33
N GLU A 109 14.51 17.23 5.85
CA GLU A 109 14.53 17.92 4.56
C GLU A 109 14.40 16.93 3.39
N LYS A 110 15.17 15.83 3.41
CA LYS A 110 15.06 14.79 2.37
C LYS A 110 13.67 14.13 2.36
N VAL A 111 13.11 13.89 3.54
CA VAL A 111 11.74 13.36 3.69
C VAL A 111 10.73 14.33 3.08
N ALA A 112 10.87 15.64 3.32
CA ALA A 112 9.98 16.64 2.74
C ALA A 112 10.09 16.70 1.20
N VAL A 113 11.30 16.60 0.64
CA VAL A 113 11.50 16.51 -0.81
C VAL A 113 10.86 15.25 -1.37
N LEU A 114 11.03 14.09 -0.71
CA LEU A 114 10.41 12.85 -1.13
C LEU A 114 8.86 12.91 -1.08
N HIS A 115 8.28 13.54 -0.06
CA HIS A 115 6.84 13.79 -0.02
C HIS A 115 6.37 14.69 -1.18
N ASN A 116 7.17 15.70 -1.55
CA ASN A 116 6.87 16.53 -2.70
C ASN A 116 6.99 15.74 -4.02
N ASP A 117 7.98 14.85 -4.16
CA ASP A 117 8.10 13.99 -5.34
C ASP A 117 6.83 13.17 -5.56
N TYR A 118 6.33 12.52 -4.51
CA TYR A 118 5.07 11.78 -4.56
C TYR A 118 3.87 12.64 -4.95
N HIS A 119 3.75 13.83 -4.37
CA HIS A 119 2.69 14.76 -4.73
C HIS A 119 2.73 15.15 -6.22
N LEU A 120 3.93 15.38 -6.77
CA LEU A 120 4.13 15.58 -8.22
C LEU A 120 3.74 14.32 -9.02
N LEU A 121 4.12 13.14 -8.54
CA LEU A 121 3.84 11.87 -9.20
C LEU A 121 2.36 11.49 -9.21
N ASN A 122 1.54 11.99 -8.28
CA ASN A 122 0.09 11.75 -8.32
C ASN A 122 -0.51 12.20 -9.67
N ALA A 123 -0.17 13.41 -10.13
CA ALA A 123 -0.63 13.92 -11.42
C ALA A 123 -0.08 13.11 -12.61
N TYR A 124 1.17 12.64 -12.51
CA TYR A 124 1.77 11.76 -13.51
C TYR A 124 1.00 10.43 -13.59
N ILE A 125 0.77 9.75 -12.47
CA ILE A 125 0.08 8.46 -12.38
C ILE A 125 -1.32 8.56 -12.98
N VAL A 126 -2.10 9.56 -12.54
CA VAL A 126 -3.47 9.78 -13.01
C VAL A 126 -3.51 9.97 -14.53
N SER A 127 -2.57 10.76 -15.07
CA SER A 127 -2.52 11.06 -16.51
C SER A 127 -2.02 9.86 -17.33
N ARG A 128 -1.01 9.15 -16.83
CA ARG A 128 -0.29 8.06 -17.51
C ARG A 128 -1.08 6.76 -17.59
N TYR A 129 -1.79 6.43 -16.51
CA TYR A 129 -2.55 5.18 -16.38
C TYR A 129 -4.07 5.38 -16.51
N HIS A 130 -4.53 6.63 -16.66
CA HIS A 130 -5.94 6.97 -16.83
C HIS A 130 -6.85 6.49 -15.69
N ILE A 131 -6.30 6.37 -14.48
CA ILE A 131 -7.07 6.03 -13.28
C ILE A 131 -8.00 7.17 -12.88
N ARG A 132 -9.12 6.83 -12.25
CA ARG A 132 -10.14 7.76 -11.76
C ARG A 132 -10.40 7.50 -10.30
N ASP A 133 -10.90 8.51 -9.60
CA ASP A 133 -11.40 8.35 -8.25
C ASP A 133 -12.73 7.58 -8.29
N GLU A 134 -12.66 6.30 -7.93
CA GLU A 134 -13.80 5.39 -7.78
C GLU A 134 -13.94 4.97 -6.30
N LEU A 135 -13.38 5.74 -5.36
CA LEU A 135 -13.44 5.42 -3.92
C LEU A 135 -14.81 5.79 -3.36
N ILE A 136 -15.56 4.76 -2.97
CA ILE A 136 -16.89 4.91 -2.40
C ILE A 136 -16.84 4.61 -0.90
N TRP A 137 -17.46 5.49 -0.10
CA TRP A 137 -17.63 5.27 1.33
C TRP A 137 -18.39 3.95 1.60
N PRO A 138 -17.81 2.99 2.35
CA PRO A 138 -18.52 1.77 2.69
C PRO A 138 -19.59 2.03 3.75
N GLU A 139 -20.82 1.59 3.50
CA GLU A 139 -21.90 1.65 4.49
C GLU A 139 -21.55 0.78 5.72
N GLY A 140 -21.64 1.36 6.92
CA GLY A 140 -21.37 0.64 8.17
C GLY A 140 -19.89 0.34 8.44
N PHE A 141 -18.97 1.06 7.79
CA PHE A 141 -17.52 0.86 7.95
C PHE A 141 -17.07 0.85 9.42
N GLU A 142 -17.67 1.66 10.29
CA GLU A 142 -17.33 1.76 11.71
C GLU A 142 -17.56 0.45 12.48
N SER A 143 -18.39 -0.44 11.94
CA SER A 143 -18.67 -1.76 12.51
C SER A 143 -17.75 -2.86 11.96
N GLU A 144 -16.92 -2.57 10.97
CA GLU A 144 -16.03 -3.55 10.36
C GLU A 144 -14.99 -4.05 11.37
N PRO A 145 -14.77 -5.38 11.50
CA PRO A 145 -13.76 -5.98 12.35
C PRO A 145 -12.36 -5.37 12.27
N VAL A 146 -11.96 -4.84 11.11
CA VAL A 146 -10.66 -4.19 10.90
C VAL A 146 -10.42 -3.01 11.86
N ASN A 147 -11.48 -2.34 12.33
CA ASN A 147 -11.39 -1.24 13.30
C ASN A 147 -10.89 -1.66 14.69
N ARG A 148 -10.76 -2.98 14.95
CA ARG A 148 -10.09 -3.51 16.15
C ARG A 148 -8.58 -3.29 16.12
N ILE A 149 -7.99 -3.14 14.94
CA ILE A 149 -6.57 -2.78 14.77
C ILE A 149 -6.38 -1.31 15.17
N TYR A 150 -7.17 -0.43 14.56
CA TYR A 150 -7.10 1.01 14.73
C TYR A 150 -8.43 1.64 14.28
N PRO A 151 -8.94 2.69 14.95
CA PRO A 151 -10.11 3.43 14.49
C PRO A 151 -9.72 4.32 13.29
N PHE A 152 -9.79 3.77 12.08
CA PHE A 152 -9.34 4.46 10.86
C PHE A 152 -10.14 5.74 10.59
N LEU A 153 -9.45 6.81 10.21
CA LEU A 153 -10.05 8.09 9.83
C LEU A 153 -10.38 8.10 8.34
N LEU A 154 -11.22 7.15 7.92
CA LEU A 154 -11.48 6.91 6.50
C LEU A 154 -12.11 8.13 5.82
N GLU A 155 -12.96 8.90 6.50
CA GLU A 155 -13.71 9.99 5.85
C GLU A 155 -12.77 11.11 5.42
N ASP A 156 -11.97 11.61 6.37
CA ASP A 156 -10.96 12.63 6.11
C ASP A 156 -9.91 12.13 5.11
N PHE A 157 -9.49 10.87 5.23
CA PHE A 157 -8.53 10.27 4.31
C PHE A 157 -9.03 10.25 2.85
N LEU A 158 -10.28 9.82 2.62
CA LEU A 158 -10.88 9.82 1.28
C LEU A 158 -11.10 11.24 0.75
N ALA A 159 -11.47 12.19 1.63
CA ALA A 159 -11.60 13.60 1.27
C ALA A 159 -10.26 14.19 0.79
N GLU A 160 -9.16 13.88 1.46
CA GLU A 160 -7.82 14.27 1.01
C GLU A 160 -7.40 13.57 -0.28
N MET A 161 -7.67 12.26 -0.40
CA MET A 161 -7.23 11.46 -1.53
C MET A 161 -7.89 11.91 -2.85
N ARG A 162 -9.11 12.44 -2.81
CA ARG A 162 -9.76 13.13 -3.95
C ARG A 162 -8.90 14.24 -4.54
N GLY A 163 -8.14 14.95 -3.71
CA GLY A 163 -7.20 15.98 -4.14
C GLY A 163 -6.12 15.40 -5.07
N ASP A 164 -5.59 14.22 -4.76
CA ASP A 164 -4.51 13.60 -5.52
C ASP A 164 -4.91 13.26 -6.97
N PHE A 165 -6.20 13.02 -7.22
CA PHE A 165 -6.71 12.75 -8.58
C PHE A 165 -6.88 14.03 -9.42
N THR A 166 -7.04 15.19 -8.77
CA THR A 166 -7.46 16.43 -9.43
C THR A 166 -6.37 17.50 -9.47
N GLU A 167 -5.48 17.52 -8.48
CA GLU A 167 -4.38 18.46 -8.41
C GLU A 167 -3.36 18.24 -9.53
N ARG A 168 -2.81 19.34 -10.04
CA ARG A 168 -1.80 19.35 -11.11
C ARG A 168 -0.64 20.24 -10.68
N PRO A 169 0.16 19.81 -9.68
CA PRO A 169 1.29 20.58 -9.20
C PRO A 169 2.38 20.70 -10.29
N GLU A 170 3.03 21.85 -10.33
CA GLU A 170 4.20 22.08 -11.18
C GLU A 170 5.49 21.79 -10.42
N GLY A 171 6.47 21.17 -11.09
CA GLY A 171 7.76 20.89 -10.47
C GLY A 171 8.53 19.79 -11.19
N LYS A 172 9.61 19.33 -10.55
CA LYS A 172 10.39 18.17 -10.97
C LYS A 172 10.67 17.30 -9.76
N THR A 173 10.52 16.00 -9.92
CA THR A 173 10.91 15.00 -8.92
C THR A 173 12.43 14.97 -8.72
N VAL A 174 12.87 14.60 -7.52
CA VAL A 174 14.30 14.57 -7.15
C VAL A 174 14.77 13.16 -6.78
N TYR A 175 14.12 12.51 -5.81
CA TYR A 175 14.48 11.20 -5.29
C TYR A 175 13.64 10.08 -5.90
N MET A 176 12.31 10.23 -5.89
CA MET A 176 11.40 9.29 -6.55
C MET A 176 10.97 9.91 -7.88
N THR A 177 11.61 9.49 -8.97
CA THR A 177 11.34 9.99 -10.32
C THR A 177 10.31 9.13 -11.04
N GLU A 178 9.76 9.60 -12.15
CA GLU A 178 8.84 8.83 -12.99
C GLU A 178 9.47 7.51 -13.48
N THR A 179 10.76 7.53 -13.82
CA THR A 179 11.48 6.30 -14.22
C THR A 179 11.57 5.30 -13.07
N LEU A 180 11.93 5.77 -11.85
CA LEU A 180 12.00 4.90 -10.68
C LEU A 180 10.63 4.38 -10.27
N LEU A 181 9.59 5.20 -10.43
CA LEU A 181 8.20 4.78 -10.22
C LEU A 181 7.84 3.65 -11.21
N GLU A 182 8.11 3.80 -12.50
CA GLU A 182 7.79 2.77 -13.50
C GLU A 182 8.57 1.46 -13.24
N ASP A 183 9.85 1.56 -12.84
CA ASP A 183 10.64 0.39 -12.42
C ASP A 183 10.03 -0.30 -11.20
N PHE A 184 9.62 0.47 -10.19
CA PHE A 184 8.94 -0.05 -9.00
C PHE A 184 7.62 -0.74 -9.36
N LEU A 185 6.77 -0.08 -10.15
CA LEU A 185 5.47 -0.61 -10.53
C LEU A 185 5.60 -1.92 -11.31
N SER A 186 6.58 -2.03 -12.21
CA SER A 186 6.86 -3.27 -12.93
C SER A 186 7.17 -4.43 -11.98
N ASP A 187 8.11 -4.24 -11.04
CA ASP A 187 8.51 -5.27 -10.08
C ASP A 187 7.34 -5.61 -9.12
N ALA A 188 6.68 -4.60 -8.56
CA ALA A 188 5.67 -4.76 -7.53
C ALA A 188 4.38 -5.39 -8.06
N MET A 189 3.92 -5.00 -9.26
CA MET A 189 2.71 -5.57 -9.85
C MET A 189 2.86 -7.07 -10.07
N ASP A 190 4.01 -7.56 -10.54
CA ASP A 190 4.22 -8.99 -10.75
C ASP A 190 4.15 -9.80 -9.45
N VAL A 191 4.75 -9.29 -8.37
CA VAL A 191 4.66 -9.91 -7.04
C VAL A 191 3.22 -9.87 -6.50
N CYS A 192 2.54 -8.72 -6.61
CA CYS A 192 1.18 -8.56 -6.13
C CYS A 192 0.18 -9.46 -6.89
N ARG A 193 0.36 -9.61 -8.21
CA ARG A 193 -0.44 -10.52 -9.03
C ARG A 193 -0.22 -11.98 -8.64
N ASP A 194 1.01 -12.40 -8.35
CA ASP A 194 1.31 -13.75 -7.87
C ASP A 194 0.67 -14.00 -6.49
N ALA A 195 0.82 -13.05 -5.57
CA ALA A 195 0.21 -13.11 -4.23
C ALA A 195 -1.32 -13.27 -4.33
N LEU A 196 -1.99 -12.43 -5.12
CA LEU A 196 -3.44 -12.51 -5.32
C LEU A 196 -3.86 -13.87 -5.88
N ARG A 197 -3.18 -14.36 -6.91
CA ARG A 197 -3.50 -15.68 -7.51
C ARG A 197 -3.39 -16.81 -6.50
N ARG A 198 -2.39 -16.79 -5.62
CA ARG A 198 -2.24 -17.78 -4.55
C ARG A 198 -3.42 -17.77 -3.60
N ILE A 199 -3.85 -16.58 -3.16
CA ILE A 199 -5.01 -16.44 -2.26
C ILE A 199 -6.29 -16.94 -2.95
N LEU A 200 -6.55 -16.51 -4.19
CA LEU A 200 -7.74 -16.93 -4.93
C LEU A 200 -7.78 -18.44 -5.23
N ALA A 201 -6.61 -19.07 -5.41
CA ALA A 201 -6.51 -20.51 -5.60
C ALA A 201 -6.58 -21.32 -4.29
N GLY A 202 -6.63 -20.67 -3.12
CA GLY A 202 -6.51 -21.33 -1.82
C GLY A 202 -5.14 -21.99 -1.60
N GLY A 203 -4.11 -21.51 -2.30
CA GLY A 203 -2.75 -22.00 -2.22
C GLY A 203 -1.97 -21.44 -1.03
N GLU A 204 -0.69 -21.82 -0.94
CA GLU A 204 0.20 -21.24 0.07
C GLU A 204 0.48 -19.75 -0.23
N PRO A 205 0.25 -18.86 0.74
CA PRO A 205 0.54 -17.43 0.60
C PRO A 205 2.04 -17.20 0.46
N LEU A 206 2.43 -16.00 0.02
CA LEU A 206 3.84 -15.60 0.05
C LEU A 206 4.34 -15.58 1.50
N ASP A 207 5.61 -15.95 1.70
CA ASP A 207 6.26 -15.77 2.99
C ASP A 207 6.66 -14.29 3.15
N PRO A 208 6.17 -13.56 4.18
CA PRO A 208 6.60 -12.18 4.44
C PRO A 208 8.11 -12.00 4.52
N LEU A 209 8.85 -13.00 5.03
CA LEU A 209 10.31 -12.93 5.14
C LEU A 209 11.00 -13.06 3.78
N SER A 210 10.36 -13.68 2.78
CA SER A 210 10.88 -13.71 1.41
C SER A 210 10.90 -12.33 0.75
N LEU A 211 10.14 -11.38 1.31
CA LEU A 211 10.09 -9.98 0.89
C LEU A 211 10.94 -9.07 1.82
N THR A 212 12.05 -9.61 2.33
CA THR A 212 13.05 -8.88 3.13
C THR A 212 14.45 -8.95 2.50
N TRP A 213 15.43 -8.21 3.04
CA TRP A 213 16.79 -8.08 2.49
C TRP A 213 17.89 -8.58 3.44
#